data_AF-A0A964UZC2-F1
#
_entry.id   AF-A0A964UZC2-F1
#
_cell.length_a   1.000
_cell.length_b   1.000
_cell.length_c   1.000
_cell.angle_alpha   90.00
_cell.angle_beta   90.00
_cell.angle_gamma   90.00
#
_symmetry.space_group_name_H-M   'P 1'
#
loop_
_entity.id
_entity.type
_entity.pdbx_description
1 polymer ?
#
loop_
_entity_poly.entity_id
_entity_poly.type
_entity_poly.pdbx_seq_one_letter_code
_entity_poly.pdbx_strand_id
1 'polypeptide(L)' 'HGLPKKIAPKEQTNFAMVLWLSDQIIKNQNINLSKIKNMNNKQLNHDYLPHTLLNLFKVQSSVYKKDLSLVN' A
#
# COMPACT_ATOMS: atom_id res chain seq x y z
N HIS A 1 -14.80 5.28 -13.71
CA HIS A 1 -15.10 5.07 -15.14
C HIS A 1 -15.79 3.73 -15.34
N GLY A 2 -16.24 3.40 -16.56
CA GLY A 2 -17.13 2.26 -16.81
C GLY A 2 -16.64 1.23 -17.83
N LEU A 3 -15.41 1.34 -18.34
CA LEU A 3 -14.90 0.33 -19.28
C LEU A 3 -14.53 -0.97 -18.54
N PRO A 4 -14.80 -2.15 -19.13
CA PRO A 4 -14.28 -3.40 -18.60
C PRO A 4 -12.76 -3.35 -18.44
N LYS A 5 -12.24 -3.80 -17.28
CA LYS A 5 -10.81 -3.71 -16.92
C LYS A 5 -9.86 -4.23 -18.01
N LYS A 6 -10.26 -5.26 -18.77
CA LYS A 6 -9.46 -5.86 -19.85
C LYS A 6 -9.21 -4.92 -21.04
N ILE A 7 -10.06 -3.92 -21.26
CA ILE A 7 -9.98 -2.97 -22.37
C ILE A 7 -9.88 -1.52 -21.91
N ALA A 8 -9.81 -1.29 -20.59
CA ALA A 8 -9.71 0.04 -20.02
C ALA A 8 -8.32 0.64 -20.34
N PRO A 9 -8.26 1.90 -20.82
CA PRO A 9 -7.01 2.56 -21.12
C PRO A 9 -6.31 2.98 -19.81
N LYS A 10 -5.03 3.35 -19.90
CA LYS A 10 -4.20 3.64 -18.72
C LYS A 10 -4.76 4.76 -17.87
N GLU A 11 -5.44 5.74 -18.46
CA GLU A 11 -6.07 6.85 -17.76
C GLU A 11 -7.17 6.40 -16.78
N GLN A 12 -7.76 5.21 -16.99
CA GLN A 12 -8.77 4.63 -16.09
C GLN A 12 -8.20 3.64 -15.08
N THR A 13 -6.96 3.17 -15.26
CA THR A 13 -6.36 2.10 -14.43
C THR A 13 -5.07 2.51 -13.72
N ASN A 14 -4.40 3.55 -14.19
CA ASN A 14 -3.21 4.12 -13.57
C ASN A 14 -3.65 5.27 -12.67
N PHE A 15 -3.34 5.17 -11.38
CA PHE A 15 -3.79 6.11 -10.36
C PHE A 15 -2.62 6.47 -9.44
N ALA A 16 -2.69 7.66 -8.86
CA ALA A 16 -1.74 8.10 -7.87
C ALA A 16 -2.15 7.62 -6.47
N MET A 17 -1.17 7.20 -5.67
CA MET A 17 -1.34 6.98 -4.23
C MET A 17 -0.26 7.75 -3.49
N VAL A 18 -0.63 8.38 -2.38
CA VAL A 18 0.29 9.06 -1.47
C VAL A 18 0.10 8.48 -0.08
N LEU A 19 1.19 8.05 0.53
CA LEU A 19 1.22 7.63 1.93
C LEU A 19 1.96 8.69 2.74
N TRP A 20 1.25 9.32 3.68
CA TRP A 20 1.82 10.27 4.63
C TRP A 20 1.68 9.72 6.04
N LEU A 21 2.79 9.68 6.78
CA LEU A 21 2.88 9.11 8.12
C LEU A 21 3.48 10.16 9.06
N SER A 22 2.91 10.29 10.26
CA SER A 22 3.51 11.15 11.28
C SER A 22 4.78 10.52 11.84
N ASP A 23 5.72 11.35 12.30
CA ASP A 23 6.96 10.90 12.94
C ASP A 23 6.70 9.96 14.13
N GLN A 24 5.63 10.22 14.87
CA GLN A 24 5.22 9.39 15.99
C GLN A 24 4.81 7.97 15.56
N ILE A 25 4.08 7.82 14.44
CA ILE A 25 3.72 6.49 13.90
C ILE A 25 4.97 5.77 13.42
N ILE A 26 5.84 6.47 12.69
CA ILE A 26 7.10 5.91 12.18
C ILE A 26 7.93 5.36 13.35
N LYS A 27 8.07 6.13 14.43
CA LYS A 27 8.81 5.74 15.64
C LYS A 27 8.13 4.60 16.40
N ASN A 28 6.84 4.74 16.72
CA ASN A 28 6.12 3.77 17.56
C ASN A 28 5.94 2.39 16.91
N GLN A 29 5.95 2.34 15.57
CA GLN A 29 5.78 1.10 14.81
C GLN A 29 7.07 0.62 14.13
N ASN A 30 8.21 1.29 14.38
CA ASN A 30 9.52 0.96 13.79
C ASN A 30 9.46 0.83 12.25
N ILE A 31 8.78 1.77 11.58
CA ILE A 31 8.58 1.72 10.13
C ILE A 31 9.90 1.99 9.39
N ASN A 32 10.29 1.07 8.49
CA ASN A 32 11.46 1.28 7.65
C ASN A 32 11.13 2.17 6.44
N LEU A 33 11.33 3.48 6.59
CA LEU A 33 11.11 4.46 5.51
C LEU A 33 11.93 4.18 4.24
N SER A 34 13.13 3.61 4.36
CA SER A 34 13.96 3.30 3.19
C SER A 34 13.33 2.20 2.33
N LYS A 35 12.70 1.20 2.96
CA LYS A 35 11.97 0.13 2.27
C LYS A 35 10.76 0.68 1.51
N ILE A 36 10.02 1.60 2.14
CA ILE A 36 8.87 2.27 1.50
C ILE A 36 9.34 3.05 0.27
N LYS A 37 10.40 3.86 0.39
CA LYS A 37 10.94 4.64 -0.74
C LYS A 37 11.40 3.73 -1.89
N ASN A 38 11.97 2.57 -1.60
CA ASN A 38 12.40 1.61 -2.62
C ASN A 38 11.22 0.91 -3.33
N MET A 39 10.01 0.94 -2.78
CA MET A 39 8.81 0.42 -3.46
C MET A 39 8.31 1.33 -4.59
N ASN A 40 8.73 2.60 -4.66
CA ASN A 40 8.33 3.50 -5.75
C ASN A 40 8.74 3.00 -7.14
N ASN A 41 9.75 2.12 -7.22
CA ASN A 41 10.21 1.54 -8.48
C ASN A 41 9.46 0.24 -8.83
N LYS A 42 8.49 -0.19 -8.02
CA LYS A 42 7.72 -1.42 -8.22
C LYS A 42 6.31 -1.09 -8.72
N GLN A 43 5.72 -2.02 -9.47
CA GLN A 43 4.32 -1.94 -9.82
C GLN A 43 3.46 -2.22 -8.59
N LEU A 44 2.72 -1.21 -8.14
CA LEU A 44 1.76 -1.30 -7.03
C LEU A 44 0.33 -1.25 -7.57
N ASN A 45 -0.60 -1.80 -6.80
CA ASN A 45 -2.03 -1.83 -7.13
C ASN A 45 -2.88 -1.74 -5.84
N HIS A 46 -4.21 -1.83 -5.96
CA HIS A 46 -5.12 -1.76 -4.81
C HIS A 46 -4.97 -2.91 -3.79
N ASP A 47 -4.35 -4.04 -4.16
CA ASP A 47 -4.19 -5.19 -3.26
C ASP A 47 -3.33 -4.82 -2.04
N TYR A 48 -2.48 -3.80 -2.15
CA TYR A 48 -1.61 -3.35 -1.06
C TYR A 48 -2.34 -2.57 0.04
N LEU A 49 -3.43 -1.88 -0.31
CA LEU A 49 -4.14 -1.00 0.60
C LEU A 49 -4.71 -1.73 1.84
N PRO A 50 -5.49 -2.83 1.70
CA PRO A 50 -6.07 -3.49 2.86
C PRO A 50 -5.01 -4.07 3.80
N HIS A 51 -3.95 -4.67 3.26
CA HIS A 51 -2.87 -5.23 4.08
C HIS A 51 -2.03 -4.15 4.78
N THR A 52 -1.83 -3.00 4.14
CA THR A 52 -1.20 -1.82 4.77
C THR A 52 -2.02 -1.32 5.95
N LEU A 53 -3.36 -1.21 5.80
CA LEU A 53 -4.24 -0.79 6.88
C LEU A 53 -4.28 -1.81 8.03
N LEU A 54 -4.39 -3.11 7.72
CA LEU A 54 -4.34 -4.18 8.73
C LEU A 54 -3.05 -4.11 9.55
N ASN A 55 -1.91 -3.86 8.91
CA ASN A 55 -0.63 -3.72 9.62
C ASN A 55 -0.58 -2.43 10.47
N LEU A 56 -0.95 -1.27 9.91
CA LEU A 56 -0.97 0.01 10.63
C LEU A 56 -1.81 -0.02 11.91
N PHE A 57 -2.95 -0.73 11.86
CA PHE A 57 -3.87 -0.88 12.99
C PHE A 57 -3.60 -2.12 13.85
N LYS A 58 -2.53 -2.87 13.56
CA LYS A 58 -2.13 -4.08 14.31
C LYS A 58 -3.25 -5.13 14.42
N VAL A 59 -4.05 -5.27 13.36
CA VAL A 59 -5.15 -6.24 13.32
C VAL A 59 -4.59 -7.64 13.08
N GLN A 60 -4.89 -8.57 13.99
CA GLN A 60 -4.62 -9.99 13.79
C GLN A 60 -5.71 -10.59 12.89
N SER A 61 -5.31 -11.12 11.74
CA SER A 61 -6.25 -11.68 10.77
C SER A 61 -5.59 -12.78 9.96
N SER A 62 -6.32 -13.87 9.73
CA SER A 62 -5.86 -14.99 8.88
C SER A 62 -5.68 -14.60 7.42
N VAL A 63 -6.33 -13.52 6.97
CA VAL A 63 -6.20 -13.03 5.58
C VAL A 63 -5.05 -12.06 5.40
N TYR A 64 -4.36 -11.64 6.47
CA TYR A 64 -3.25 -10.70 6.37
C TYR A 64 -2.05 -11.31 5.62
N LYS A 65 -1.57 -10.61 4.58
CA LYS A 65 -0.39 -10.97 3.81
C LYS A 65 0.68 -9.90 3.96
N LYS A 66 1.78 -10.24 4.63
CA LYS A 66 2.88 -9.31 4.95
C LYS A 66 3.49 -8.67 3.69
N ASP A 67 3.64 -9.43 2.61
CA ASP A 67 4.29 -8.96 1.38
C ASP A 67 3.46 -7.93 0.60
N LEU A 68 2.17 -7.80 0.94
CA LEU A 68 1.27 -6.79 0.38
C LEU A 68 1.11 -5.57 1.30
N SER A 69 1.82 -5.50 2.42
CA SER A 69 1.85 -4.30 3.25
C SER A 69 2.95 -3.35 2.77
N LEU A 70 2.63 -2.07 2.58
CA LEU A 70 3.61 -1.04 2.28
C LEU A 70 4.47 -0.69 3.49
N VAL A 71 3.89 -0.74 4.69
CA VAL A 71 4.60 -0.48 5.96
C VAL A 71 5.09 -1.78 6.57
N ASN A 72 6.24 -1.72 7.27
CA ASN A 72 7.13 -2.78 7.81
C ASN A 72 8.47 -2.89 7.09
#